data_AF-A0AA37BNE2-F1
#
_entry.id   AF-A0AA37BNE2-F1
#
_cell.length_a   1.000
_cell.length_b   1.000
_cell.length_c   1.000
_cell.angle_alpha   90.00
_cell.angle_beta   90.00
_cell.angle_gamma   90.00
#
_symmetry.space_group_name_H-M   'P 1'
#
loop_
_entity.id
_entity.type
_entity.pdbx_description
1 polymer ?
#
loop_
_entity_poly.entity_id
_entity_poly.type
_entity_poly.pdbx_seq_one_letter_code
_entity_poly.pdbx_strand_id
1 'polypeptide(L)'
;MDETTPVGDTDETVPVSARGAASVGRLALALALAVTGVLALSGCGTEADSHGRHAGHGAGPHAGHAARVPAAEQSPATAPASGNPAATVPAEDGLTGTGSPAGTGRAVAVREDGPAGAGSFNDADVMFLQMMIPHNRQGAELAGLAGSRSARGTVKALAAAIAATQDQEAEAMAGRLERWRRPLEAEAHAHDAHGGLHVTGPEEAVALRRATGAAFDVRFLNVMVAHQHNAVEMARAEIRDGRHPEVVELARRIDLSRSAQIKAMLGELAS
;
A
#
# COMPACT_ATOMS: atom_id res chain seq x y z
N MET A 1 13.10 -34.94 -68.92
CA MET A 1 13.51 -34.43 -67.60
C MET A 1 12.54 -33.34 -67.24
N ASP A 2 11.46 -33.69 -66.55
CA ASP A 2 10.95 -32.89 -65.44
C ASP A 2 9.99 -33.75 -64.62
N GLU A 3 10.27 -33.86 -63.33
CA GLU A 3 9.64 -34.75 -62.36
C GLU A 3 8.29 -34.21 -61.88
N THR A 4 7.32 -35.10 -61.70
CA THR A 4 6.08 -34.84 -60.97
C THR A 4 5.89 -35.91 -59.91
N THR A 5 6.22 -35.60 -58.64
CA THR A 5 5.62 -36.15 -57.41
C THR A 5 5.96 -35.18 -56.23
N PRO A 6 5.42 -35.33 -55.00
CA PRO A 6 4.11 -34.84 -54.55
C PRO A 6 4.21 -33.92 -53.31
N VAL A 7 3.17 -33.12 -53.02
CA VAL A 7 3.04 -32.46 -51.70
C VAL A 7 2.05 -33.26 -50.87
N GLY A 8 2.57 -33.94 -49.85
CA GLY A 8 1.79 -34.67 -48.85
C GLY A 8 1.27 -33.72 -47.76
N ASP A 9 -0.03 -33.79 -47.52
CA ASP A 9 -0.69 -33.28 -46.32
C ASP A 9 -0.25 -34.13 -45.12
N THR A 10 0.29 -33.48 -44.08
CA THR A 10 0.43 -34.08 -42.75
C THR A 10 -0.19 -33.14 -41.73
N ASP A 11 -1.47 -33.42 -41.45
CA ASP A 11 -2.20 -32.91 -40.30
C ASP A 11 -1.67 -33.64 -39.05
N GLU A 12 -0.69 -33.05 -38.38
CA GLU A 12 -0.21 -33.53 -37.08
C GLU A 12 -0.91 -32.73 -35.96
N THR A 13 -1.96 -33.34 -35.42
CA THR A 13 -2.72 -32.83 -34.28
C THR A 13 -1.91 -32.99 -32.99
N VAL A 14 -1.38 -31.88 -32.47
CA VAL A 14 -0.68 -31.82 -31.18
C VAL A 14 -1.70 -31.77 -30.02
N PRO A 15 -1.66 -32.67 -29.02
CA PRO A 15 -2.56 -32.59 -27.87
C PRO A 15 -2.09 -31.54 -26.85
N VAL A 16 -2.96 -30.57 -26.58
CA VAL A 16 -2.87 -29.64 -25.43
C VAL A 16 -2.99 -30.45 -24.13
N SER A 17 -1.88 -30.57 -23.41
CA SER A 17 -1.88 -31.03 -22.01
C SER A 17 -2.20 -29.85 -21.09
N ALA A 18 -3.40 -29.87 -20.50
CA ALA A 18 -3.81 -28.98 -19.43
C ALA A 18 -2.96 -29.24 -18.17
N ARG A 19 -2.16 -28.24 -17.77
CA ARG A 19 -1.48 -28.23 -16.47
C ARG A 19 -2.38 -27.55 -15.44
N GLY A 20 -2.62 -28.27 -14.34
CA GLY A 20 -3.48 -27.86 -13.24
C GLY A 20 -3.02 -26.60 -12.52
N ALA A 21 -4.01 -25.81 -12.10
CA ALA A 21 -3.84 -24.69 -11.19
C ALA A 21 -3.57 -25.22 -9.77
N ALA A 22 -2.40 -24.90 -9.22
CA ALA A 22 -2.15 -25.02 -7.78
C ALA A 22 -2.37 -23.65 -7.13
N SER A 23 -3.39 -23.55 -6.27
CA SER A 23 -3.61 -22.37 -5.43
C SER A 23 -2.53 -22.29 -4.35
N VAL A 24 -1.74 -21.23 -4.36
CA VAL A 24 -0.77 -20.96 -3.28
C VAL A 24 -1.44 -20.03 -2.27
N GLY A 25 -1.79 -20.56 -1.10
CA GLY A 25 -2.36 -19.78 0.00
C GLY A 25 -1.34 -18.79 0.57
N ARG A 26 -1.68 -17.49 0.58
CA ARG A 26 -0.90 -16.44 1.22
C ARG A 26 -1.17 -16.45 2.73
N LEU A 27 -0.17 -16.86 3.53
CA LEU A 27 -0.16 -16.68 4.98
C LEU A 27 0.52 -15.35 5.30
N ALA A 28 -0.24 -14.33 5.69
CA ALA A 28 0.29 -13.05 6.13
C ALA A 28 0.70 -13.14 7.61
N LEU A 29 2.02 -13.13 7.87
CA LEU A 29 2.57 -12.98 9.21
C LEU A 29 2.93 -11.51 9.44
N ALA A 30 2.12 -10.80 10.23
CA ALA A 30 2.45 -9.46 10.70
C ALA A 30 3.48 -9.55 11.82
N LEU A 31 4.71 -9.10 11.56
CA LEU A 31 5.75 -8.94 12.58
C LEU A 31 5.85 -7.46 12.96
N ALA A 32 5.23 -7.08 14.08
CA ALA A 32 5.44 -5.78 14.69
C ALA A 32 6.73 -5.82 15.55
N LEU A 33 7.81 -5.20 15.07
CA LEU A 33 8.99 -4.93 15.89
C LEU A 33 8.77 -3.63 16.68
N ALA A 34 8.58 -3.76 18.00
CA ALA A 34 8.71 -2.65 18.93
C ALA A 34 10.21 -2.40 19.19
N VAL A 35 10.72 -1.26 18.74
CA VAL A 35 12.07 -0.77 19.07
C VAL A 35 11.97 -0.02 20.40
N THR A 36 12.49 -0.60 21.47
CA THR A 36 12.62 0.07 22.77
C THR A 36 13.82 1.00 22.73
N GLY A 37 13.56 2.30 22.57
CA GLY A 37 14.57 3.36 22.72
C GLY A 37 14.81 3.70 24.18
N VAL A 38 16.02 3.43 24.67
CA VAL A 38 16.59 4.05 25.87
C VAL A 38 17.20 5.38 25.47
N LEU A 39 16.68 6.48 26.02
CA LEU A 39 17.40 7.76 26.11
C LEU A 39 16.83 8.54 27.30
N ALA A 40 17.58 8.50 28.39
CA ALA A 40 17.38 9.35 29.55
C ALA A 40 17.90 10.76 29.23
N LEU A 41 17.13 11.79 29.61
CA LEU A 41 17.64 13.11 29.95
C LEU A 41 16.67 13.78 30.95
N SER A 42 17.16 13.80 32.20
CA SER A 42 17.12 14.88 33.20
C SER A 42 15.81 15.62 33.48
N GLY A 43 15.34 15.44 34.72
CA GLY A 43 14.20 16.11 35.31
C GLY A 43 14.42 17.58 35.67
N CYS A 44 13.31 18.29 35.73
CA CYS A 44 13.13 19.56 36.42
C CYS A 44 12.34 19.26 37.70
N GLY A 45 12.84 19.74 38.85
CA GLY A 45 12.17 19.65 40.15
C GLY A 45 12.62 20.78 41.06
N THR A 46 11.74 21.76 41.20
CA THR A 46 11.59 22.75 42.29
C THR A 46 11.39 22.02 43.63
N GLU A 47 11.58 22.52 44.86
CA GLU A 47 11.74 23.83 45.48
C GLU A 47 12.13 23.53 46.96
N ALA A 48 12.98 24.32 47.61
CA ALA A 48 12.84 24.69 49.04
C ALA A 48 13.98 25.61 49.48
N ASP A 49 13.58 26.78 49.97
CA ASP A 49 14.36 27.83 50.62
C ASP A 49 14.98 27.39 51.95
N SER A 50 16.25 27.78 52.21
CA SER A 50 16.65 28.50 53.43
C SER A 50 18.18 28.72 53.53
N HIS A 51 18.58 29.99 53.40
CA HIS A 51 19.63 30.74 54.09
C HIS A 51 20.87 30.03 54.70
N GLY A 52 22.08 30.39 54.22
CA GLY A 52 23.26 30.51 55.10
C GLY A 52 24.65 30.13 54.57
N ARG A 53 25.33 31.07 53.87
CA ARG A 53 26.77 31.43 53.90
C ARG A 53 27.92 30.36 53.92
N HIS A 54 28.83 30.58 52.94
CA HIS A 54 30.32 30.50 52.90
C HIS A 54 31.10 29.16 52.78
N ALA A 55 31.79 29.07 51.62
CA ALA A 55 33.19 28.63 51.34
C ALA A 55 33.61 27.13 51.36
N GLY A 56 34.21 26.69 50.24
CA GLY A 56 35.42 25.84 50.23
C GLY A 56 35.37 24.40 49.66
N HIS A 57 36.06 24.19 48.53
CA HIS A 57 36.88 23.02 48.09
C HIS A 57 36.54 21.55 48.51
N GLY A 58 36.56 20.63 47.52
CA GLY A 58 37.25 19.33 47.67
C GLY A 58 36.48 18.02 47.39
N ALA A 59 36.91 17.32 46.33
CA ALA A 59 37.05 15.87 46.09
C ALA A 59 36.23 14.79 46.84
N GLY A 60 35.77 13.79 46.07
CA GLY A 60 35.98 12.36 46.38
C GLY A 60 34.74 11.48 46.67
N PRO A 61 34.73 10.19 46.25
CA PRO A 61 33.53 9.35 46.08
C PRO A 61 33.34 8.31 47.21
N HIS A 62 32.24 7.55 47.23
CA HIS A 62 32.07 6.12 47.68
C HIS A 62 30.54 5.82 47.75
N ALA A 63 30.01 4.92 46.91
CA ALA A 63 29.79 3.49 47.15
C ALA A 63 28.65 3.13 48.12
N GLY A 64 27.68 2.34 47.64
CA GLY A 64 27.08 1.28 48.44
C GLY A 64 25.55 1.28 48.64
N HIS A 65 25.00 0.11 48.30
CA HIS A 65 23.88 -0.60 48.93
C HIS A 65 22.47 -0.54 48.31
N ALA A 66 22.08 -1.75 47.91
CA ALA A 66 20.75 -2.21 47.55
C ALA A 66 19.85 -2.42 48.77
N ALA A 67 18.54 -2.16 48.59
CA ALA A 67 17.43 -2.87 49.24
C ALA A 67 16.12 -2.40 48.55
N ARG A 68 15.45 -3.27 47.80
CA ARG A 68 14.30 -4.10 48.23
C ARG A 68 12.96 -3.33 48.20
N VAL A 69 12.21 -3.61 47.14
CA VAL A 69 10.81 -3.22 46.86
C VAL A 69 9.86 -3.93 47.84
N PRO A 70 8.76 -3.28 48.25
CA PRO A 70 7.49 -3.97 48.36
C PRO A 70 6.43 -3.38 47.40
N ALA A 71 5.58 -4.28 46.96
CA ALA A 71 4.57 -4.13 45.93
C ALA A 71 3.42 -3.19 46.30
N ALA A 72 2.81 -2.59 45.28
CA ALA A 72 1.43 -2.15 45.30
C ALA A 72 0.79 -2.36 43.91
N GLU A 73 -0.26 -3.16 43.96
CA GLU A 73 -1.37 -3.49 43.06
C GLU A 73 -1.56 -2.72 41.74
N GLN A 74 -1.81 -3.49 40.68
CA GLN A 74 -2.43 -3.06 39.42
C GLN A 74 -3.79 -3.73 39.27
N SER A 75 -4.83 -2.93 39.02
CA SER A 75 -6.12 -3.40 38.49
C SER A 75 -6.22 -2.99 37.01
N PRO A 76 -6.82 -3.82 36.12
CA PRO A 76 -6.67 -3.70 34.68
C PRO A 76 -7.73 -2.81 34.03
N ALA A 77 -7.34 -2.04 33.01
CA ALA A 77 -8.28 -1.39 32.10
C ALA A 77 -8.34 -2.17 30.78
N THR A 78 -9.51 -2.76 30.54
CA THR A 78 -9.92 -3.56 29.39
C THR A 78 -10.12 -2.68 28.15
N ALA A 79 -9.57 -3.10 27.00
CA ALA A 79 -9.83 -2.49 25.69
C ALA A 79 -11.19 -2.95 25.12
N PRO A 80 -11.95 -2.09 24.42
CA PRO A 80 -13.20 -2.50 23.79
C PRO A 80 -12.96 -3.16 22.42
N ALA A 81 -13.54 -4.35 22.24
CA ALA A 81 -13.71 -5.02 20.96
C ALA A 81 -14.91 -4.45 20.21
N SER A 82 -14.73 -4.06 18.94
CA SER A 82 -15.81 -3.63 18.05
C SER A 82 -16.49 -4.86 17.44
N GLY A 83 -17.68 -5.22 17.96
CA GLY A 83 -18.55 -6.25 17.40
C GLY A 83 -19.59 -5.67 16.44
N ASN A 84 -19.79 -6.32 15.30
CA ASN A 84 -20.95 -6.11 14.41
C ASN A 84 -22.20 -6.74 15.02
N PRO A 85 -23.37 -6.07 15.03
CA PRO A 85 -24.64 -6.77 15.12
C PRO A 85 -25.25 -6.98 13.72
N ALA A 86 -25.55 -8.25 13.44
CA ALA A 86 -26.47 -8.67 12.39
C ALA A 86 -27.89 -8.18 12.71
N ALA A 87 -28.57 -7.61 11.70
CA ALA A 87 -29.97 -7.23 11.81
C ALA A 87 -30.87 -8.38 11.35
N THR A 88 -31.70 -8.85 12.28
CA THR A 88 -32.81 -9.79 12.08
C THR A 88 -34.00 -9.06 11.46
N VAL A 89 -34.59 -9.65 10.42
CA VAL A 89 -35.90 -9.26 9.87
C VAL A 89 -37.02 -10.04 10.57
N PRO A 90 -38.21 -9.44 10.77
CA PRO A 90 -39.45 -10.20 10.85
C PRO A 90 -40.29 -9.99 9.57
N ALA A 91 -40.93 -11.08 9.15
CA ALA A 91 -41.95 -11.12 8.12
C ALA A 91 -43.33 -11.03 8.79
N GLU A 92 -44.27 -10.33 8.16
CA GLU A 92 -45.70 -10.44 8.46
C GLU A 92 -46.51 -10.33 7.16
N ASP A 93 -47.43 -11.26 6.97
CA ASP A 93 -48.40 -11.40 5.89
C ASP A 93 -49.53 -10.33 5.93
N GLY A 94 -50.11 -10.01 4.77
CA GLY A 94 -51.38 -9.26 4.71
C GLY A 94 -51.86 -8.98 3.28
N LEU A 95 -52.83 -9.76 2.81
CA LEU A 95 -53.38 -9.78 1.45
C LEU A 95 -54.68 -8.94 1.31
N THR A 96 -54.96 -8.50 0.08
CA THR A 96 -56.25 -8.12 -0.57
C THR A 96 -56.67 -6.64 -0.70
N GLY A 97 -57.03 -6.27 -1.94
CA GLY A 97 -57.73 -5.03 -2.29
C GLY A 97 -57.66 -4.70 -3.79
N THR A 98 -58.65 -5.12 -4.56
CA THR A 98 -58.78 -4.98 -6.03
C THR A 98 -59.26 -3.59 -6.48
N GLY A 99 -58.79 -3.13 -7.64
CA GLY A 99 -59.41 -2.01 -8.38
C GLY A 99 -58.51 -1.35 -9.44
N SER A 100 -58.79 -1.59 -10.72
CA SER A 100 -58.32 -0.82 -11.89
C SER A 100 -59.49 0.06 -12.39
N PRO A 101 -59.29 1.17 -13.17
CA PRO A 101 -58.68 1.08 -14.50
C PRO A 101 -57.87 2.30 -15.04
N ALA A 102 -57.04 2.01 -16.05
CA ALA A 102 -56.66 2.77 -17.24
C ALA A 102 -56.37 4.28 -17.20
N GLY A 103 -55.16 4.66 -17.63
CA GLY A 103 -54.83 6.04 -18.06
C GLY A 103 -53.39 6.25 -18.51
N THR A 104 -53.15 6.11 -19.82
CA THR A 104 -52.12 6.75 -20.67
C THR A 104 -50.65 6.80 -20.20
N GLY A 105 -49.79 6.17 -21.00
CA GLY A 105 -48.35 6.12 -20.82
C GLY A 105 -47.68 7.48 -20.64
N ARG A 106 -47.01 7.63 -19.50
CA ARG A 106 -45.84 8.47 -19.34
C ARG A 106 -44.69 7.53 -19.03
N ALA A 107 -43.68 7.46 -19.90
CA ALA A 107 -42.43 6.79 -19.59
C ALA A 107 -41.86 7.44 -18.32
N VAL A 108 -42.07 6.78 -17.18
CA VAL A 108 -41.40 7.12 -15.95
C VAL A 108 -39.95 6.72 -16.20
N ALA A 109 -39.08 7.70 -16.38
CA ALA A 109 -37.65 7.45 -16.36
C ALA A 109 -37.38 6.72 -15.05
N VAL A 110 -36.94 5.45 -15.16
CA VAL A 110 -36.41 4.71 -14.02
C VAL A 110 -35.23 5.54 -13.54
N ARG A 111 -35.42 6.27 -12.44
CA ARG A 111 -34.29 6.70 -11.65
C ARG A 111 -33.76 5.41 -11.04
N GLU A 112 -32.60 4.98 -11.54
CA GLU A 112 -31.80 4.05 -10.77
C GLU A 112 -31.32 4.80 -9.53
N ASP A 113 -32.13 4.77 -8.48
CA ASP A 113 -31.67 5.01 -7.13
C ASP A 113 -30.77 3.83 -6.76
N GLY A 114 -29.55 3.86 -7.29
CA GLY A 114 -28.44 3.05 -6.80
C GLY A 114 -28.17 3.41 -5.33
N PRO A 115 -27.69 2.46 -4.52
CA PRO A 115 -27.53 2.67 -3.09
C PRO A 115 -26.66 3.91 -2.83
N ALA A 116 -27.19 4.86 -2.07
CA ALA A 116 -26.48 6.01 -1.56
C ALA A 116 -25.28 5.51 -0.72
N GLY A 117 -24.06 5.70 -1.23
CA GLY A 117 -22.85 5.22 -0.54
C GLY A 117 -21.52 5.39 -1.27
N ALA A 118 -21.49 5.69 -2.57
CA ALA A 118 -20.26 6.10 -3.25
C ALA A 118 -20.28 7.63 -3.43
N GLY A 119 -19.31 8.34 -2.88
CA GLY A 119 -19.09 9.73 -3.29
C GLY A 119 -18.97 9.80 -4.81
N SER A 120 -19.49 10.85 -5.44
CA SER A 120 -19.27 11.03 -6.88
C SER A 120 -17.76 11.12 -7.16
N PHE A 121 -17.24 10.31 -8.08
CA PHE A 121 -15.86 10.42 -8.58
C PHE A 121 -15.81 11.31 -9.83
N ASN A 122 -14.62 11.78 -10.19
CA ASN A 122 -14.32 12.54 -11.41
C ASN A 122 -13.22 11.84 -12.23
N ASP A 123 -12.80 12.47 -13.33
CA ASP A 123 -11.79 11.90 -14.22
C ASP A 123 -10.40 11.87 -13.59
N ALA A 124 -10.09 12.76 -12.64
CA ALA A 124 -8.83 12.72 -11.90
C ALA A 124 -8.75 11.46 -11.03
N ASP A 125 -9.83 11.11 -10.32
CA ASP A 125 -9.89 9.88 -9.53
C ASP A 125 -9.64 8.65 -10.42
N VAL A 126 -10.24 8.60 -11.62
CA VAL A 126 -10.08 7.47 -12.55
C VAL A 126 -8.65 7.41 -13.11
N MET A 127 -8.12 8.55 -13.56
CA MET A 127 -6.76 8.66 -14.07
C MET A 127 -5.72 8.23 -13.02
N PHE A 128 -5.87 8.72 -11.78
CA PHE A 128 -4.97 8.36 -10.69
C PHE A 128 -4.93 6.85 -10.46
N LEU A 129 -6.09 6.19 -10.41
CA LEU A 129 -6.16 4.74 -10.23
C LEU A 129 -5.55 4.00 -11.43
N GLN A 130 -5.89 4.39 -12.66
CA GLN A 130 -5.37 3.77 -13.89
C GLN A 130 -3.85 3.90 -14.02
N MET A 131 -3.27 5.00 -13.53
CA MET A 131 -1.84 5.27 -13.55
C MET A 131 -1.09 4.58 -12.41
N MET A 132 -1.65 4.61 -11.21
CA MET A 132 -0.98 4.07 -10.02
C MET A 132 -1.00 2.53 -9.98
N ILE A 133 -1.96 1.87 -10.63
CA ILE A 133 -1.98 0.39 -10.74
C ILE A 133 -0.73 -0.17 -11.42
N PRO A 134 -0.40 0.17 -12.69
CA PRO A 134 0.79 -0.35 -13.35
C PRO A 134 2.07 0.14 -12.68
N HIS A 135 2.08 1.37 -12.14
CA HIS A 135 3.21 1.90 -11.38
C HIS A 135 3.51 1.05 -10.13
N ASN A 136 2.49 0.77 -9.30
CA ASN A 136 2.67 -0.07 -8.11
C ASN A 136 3.07 -1.51 -8.46
N ARG A 137 2.52 -2.10 -9.53
CA ARG A 137 2.92 -3.44 -9.99
C ARG A 137 4.39 -3.48 -10.40
N GLN A 138 4.87 -2.46 -11.11
CA GLN A 138 6.29 -2.36 -11.46
C GLN A 138 7.16 -2.23 -10.20
N GLY A 139 6.81 -1.35 -9.28
CA GLY A 139 7.59 -1.16 -8.06
C GLY A 139 7.62 -2.41 -7.18
N ALA A 140 6.54 -3.20 -7.13
CA ALA A 140 6.52 -4.50 -6.46
C ALA A 140 7.44 -5.53 -7.14
N GLU A 141 7.46 -5.60 -8.48
CA GLU A 141 8.38 -6.47 -9.23
C GLU A 141 9.85 -6.11 -8.91
N LEU A 142 10.20 -4.82 -9.00
CA LEU A 142 11.56 -4.35 -8.74
C LEU A 142 11.98 -4.60 -7.29
N ALA A 143 11.07 -4.36 -6.33
CA ALA A 143 11.28 -4.64 -4.91
C ALA A 143 11.46 -6.15 -4.63
N GLY A 144 10.74 -7.02 -5.33
CA GLY A 144 10.85 -8.48 -5.20
C GLY A 144 12.24 -9.03 -5.51
N LEU A 145 13.06 -8.30 -6.29
CA LEU A 145 14.43 -8.69 -6.62
C LEU A 145 15.37 -8.70 -5.39
N ALA A 146 15.09 -7.90 -4.37
CA ALA A 146 16.04 -7.66 -3.27
C ALA A 146 16.28 -8.90 -2.40
N GLY A 147 15.30 -9.78 -2.22
CA GLY A 147 15.42 -10.93 -1.32
C GLY A 147 16.63 -11.83 -1.63
N SER A 148 16.86 -12.10 -2.92
CA SER A 148 17.96 -12.94 -3.40
C SER A 148 19.20 -12.15 -3.84
N ARG A 149 19.07 -10.85 -4.11
CA ARG A 149 20.16 -10.06 -4.72
C ARG A 149 20.86 -9.12 -3.76
N SER A 150 20.18 -8.64 -2.73
CA SER A 150 20.74 -7.68 -1.78
C SER A 150 21.77 -8.32 -0.84
N ALA A 151 22.83 -7.57 -0.51
CA ALA A 151 23.78 -7.96 0.53
C ALA A 151 23.30 -7.55 1.94
N ARG A 152 22.39 -6.59 2.04
CA ARG A 152 21.99 -5.97 3.31
C ARG A 152 20.63 -6.43 3.80
N GLY A 153 20.57 -6.89 5.05
CA GLY A 153 19.32 -7.31 5.68
C GLY A 153 18.28 -6.18 5.77
N THR A 154 18.73 -4.95 6.01
CA THR A 154 17.87 -3.75 6.07
C THR A 154 17.21 -3.46 4.72
N VAL A 155 17.96 -3.51 3.62
CA VAL A 155 17.43 -3.33 2.26
C VAL A 155 16.44 -4.44 1.90
N LYS A 156 16.71 -5.70 2.26
CA LYS A 156 15.76 -6.81 2.06
C LYS A 156 14.43 -6.57 2.78
N ALA A 157 14.48 -6.16 4.04
CA ALA A 157 13.29 -5.91 4.84
C ALA A 157 12.47 -4.73 4.28
N LEU A 158 13.14 -3.62 3.93
CA LEU A 158 12.50 -2.47 3.31
C LEU A 158 11.83 -2.83 1.99
N ALA A 159 12.54 -3.55 1.12
CA ALA A 159 12.02 -3.97 -0.17
C ALA A 159 10.81 -4.91 -0.04
N ALA A 160 10.85 -5.87 0.88
CA ALA A 160 9.71 -6.76 1.15
C ALA A 160 8.46 -5.98 1.59
N ALA A 161 8.63 -4.97 2.47
CA ALA A 161 7.53 -4.12 2.91
C ALA A 161 6.96 -3.28 1.75
N ILE A 162 7.82 -2.74 0.89
CA ILE A 162 7.40 -2.00 -0.31
C ILE A 162 6.60 -2.91 -1.26
N ALA A 163 7.11 -4.09 -1.57
CA ALA A 163 6.46 -5.02 -2.49
C ALA A 163 5.05 -5.39 -2.01
N ALA A 164 4.93 -5.81 -0.74
CA ALA A 164 3.64 -6.19 -0.16
C ALA A 164 2.64 -5.03 -0.17
N THR A 165 3.08 -3.82 0.20
CA THR A 165 2.21 -2.64 0.24
C THR A 165 1.73 -2.27 -1.16
N GLN A 166 2.63 -2.24 -2.15
CA GLN A 166 2.29 -1.84 -3.51
C GLN A 166 1.38 -2.85 -4.20
N ASP A 167 1.59 -4.15 -4.01
CA ASP A 167 0.69 -5.19 -4.50
C ASP A 167 -0.73 -5.03 -3.94
N GLN A 168 -0.86 -4.86 -2.63
CA GLN A 168 -2.15 -4.69 -1.96
C GLN A 168 -2.88 -3.43 -2.43
N GLU A 169 -2.17 -2.31 -2.57
CA GLU A 169 -2.74 -1.08 -3.09
C GLU A 169 -3.19 -1.25 -4.56
N ALA A 170 -2.40 -1.92 -5.40
CA ALA A 170 -2.77 -2.18 -6.80
C ALA A 170 -4.05 -3.02 -6.92
N GLU A 171 -4.19 -4.07 -6.09
CA GLU A 171 -5.41 -4.88 -6.01
C GLU A 171 -6.62 -4.05 -5.57
N ALA A 172 -6.46 -3.21 -4.54
CA ALA A 172 -7.53 -2.35 -4.03
C ALA A 172 -8.00 -1.30 -5.06
N MET A 173 -7.06 -0.70 -5.80
CA MET A 173 -7.35 0.27 -6.87
C MET A 173 -8.04 -0.39 -8.06
N ALA A 174 -7.60 -1.57 -8.49
CA ALA A 174 -8.24 -2.32 -9.56
C ALA A 174 -9.70 -2.68 -9.21
N GLY A 175 -9.93 -3.20 -8.00
CA GLY A 175 -11.29 -3.51 -7.55
C GLY A 175 -12.19 -2.26 -7.45
N ARG A 176 -11.61 -1.07 -7.25
CA ARG A 176 -12.38 0.19 -7.27
C ARG A 176 -12.82 0.56 -8.68
N LEU A 177 -11.92 0.51 -9.66
CA LEU A 177 -12.26 0.77 -11.07
C LEU A 177 -13.33 -0.21 -11.58
N GLU A 178 -13.24 -1.48 -11.20
CA GLU A 178 -14.25 -2.49 -11.52
C GLU A 178 -15.63 -2.13 -10.95
N ARG A 179 -15.71 -1.73 -9.67
CA ARG A 179 -16.98 -1.28 -9.06
C ARG A 179 -17.55 -0.04 -9.73
N TRP A 180 -16.69 0.85 -10.23
CA TRP A 180 -17.10 2.04 -11.01
C TRP A 180 -17.38 1.76 -12.48
N ARG A 181 -17.24 0.51 -12.93
CA ARG A 181 -17.35 0.10 -14.33
C ARG A 181 -16.46 0.95 -15.25
N ARG A 182 -15.23 1.19 -14.80
CA ARG A 182 -14.19 1.86 -15.57
C ARG A 182 -13.12 0.85 -16.01
N PRO A 183 -12.50 1.04 -17.20
CA PRO A 183 -11.38 0.21 -17.63
C PRO A 183 -10.22 0.28 -16.63
N LEU A 184 -9.49 -0.83 -16.45
CA LEU A 184 -8.27 -0.88 -15.62
C LEU A 184 -7.12 -0.09 -16.24
N GLU A 185 -7.07 -0.07 -17.57
CA GLU A 185 -6.07 0.63 -18.36
C GLU A 185 -6.77 1.73 -19.15
N ALA A 186 -6.13 2.88 -19.26
CA ALA A 186 -6.60 3.91 -20.16
C ALA A 186 -6.23 3.58 -21.61
N GLU A 187 -6.92 4.22 -22.55
CA GLU A 187 -6.53 4.17 -23.96
C GLU A 187 -5.09 4.66 -24.15
N ALA A 188 -4.43 4.18 -25.21
CA ALA A 188 -3.09 4.62 -25.54
C ALA A 188 -3.03 6.16 -25.64
N HIS A 189 -2.00 6.76 -25.05
CA HIS A 189 -1.77 8.22 -25.02
C HIS A 189 -2.77 9.05 -24.20
N ALA A 190 -3.74 8.43 -23.50
CA ALA A 190 -4.74 9.16 -22.73
C ALA A 190 -4.16 10.03 -21.59
N HIS A 191 -2.95 9.73 -21.13
CA HIS A 191 -2.29 10.43 -20.04
C HIS A 191 -1.08 11.26 -20.47
N ASP A 192 -0.79 11.37 -21.77
CA ASP A 192 0.39 12.08 -22.28
C ASP A 192 0.34 13.58 -21.93
N ALA A 193 -0.85 14.18 -21.97
CA ALA A 193 -1.08 15.57 -21.57
C ALA A 193 -0.83 15.83 -20.07
N HIS A 194 -0.72 14.76 -19.27
CA HIS A 194 -0.48 14.78 -17.83
C HIS A 194 0.90 14.22 -17.45
N GLY A 195 1.83 14.15 -18.41
CA GLY A 195 3.20 13.67 -18.19
C GLY A 195 3.41 12.18 -18.52
N GLY A 196 2.34 11.44 -18.82
CA GLY A 196 2.40 10.01 -19.11
C GLY A 196 2.84 9.17 -17.91
N LEU A 197 2.92 7.85 -18.10
CA LEU A 197 3.29 6.93 -17.02
C LEU A 197 4.81 6.96 -16.79
N HIS A 198 5.25 7.57 -15.70
CA HIS A 198 6.65 7.57 -15.29
C HIS A 198 7.05 6.24 -14.65
N VAL A 199 7.40 5.26 -15.48
CA VAL A 199 7.94 3.95 -15.07
C VAL A 199 9.46 3.91 -15.16
N THR A 200 10.07 3.03 -14.37
CA THR A 200 11.48 2.67 -14.52
C THR A 200 11.69 2.10 -15.93
N GLY A 201 12.63 2.69 -16.67
CA GLY A 201 12.91 2.30 -18.04
C GLY A 201 13.42 0.85 -18.17
N PRO A 202 13.20 0.18 -19.32
CA PRO A 202 13.59 -1.22 -19.51
C PRO A 202 15.08 -1.50 -19.26
N GLU A 203 15.96 -0.59 -19.71
CA GLU A 203 17.41 -0.71 -19.54
C GLU A 203 17.81 -0.72 -18.06
N GLU A 204 17.22 0.18 -17.27
CA GLU A 204 17.49 0.28 -15.84
C GLU A 204 16.95 -0.95 -15.08
N ALA A 205 15.76 -1.43 -15.44
CA ALA A 205 15.21 -2.67 -14.90
C ALA A 205 16.09 -3.89 -15.25
N VAL A 206 16.63 -3.97 -16.47
CA VAL A 206 17.59 -5.02 -16.87
C VAL A 206 18.89 -4.91 -16.08
N ALA A 207 19.43 -3.70 -15.92
CA ALA A 207 20.65 -3.47 -15.15
C ALA A 207 20.47 -3.87 -13.68
N LEU A 208 19.33 -3.52 -13.07
CA LEU A 208 18.99 -3.92 -11.70
C LEU A 208 18.87 -5.44 -11.58
N ARG A 209 18.19 -6.12 -12.52
CA ARG A 209 18.07 -7.58 -12.54
C ARG A 209 19.41 -8.30 -12.69
N ARG A 210 20.45 -7.66 -13.23
CA ARG A 210 21.78 -8.26 -13.37
C ARG A 210 22.68 -8.02 -12.15
N ALA A 211 22.41 -6.98 -11.38
CA ALA A 211 23.21 -6.65 -10.22
C ALA A 211 22.99 -7.64 -9.06
N THR A 212 24.01 -7.80 -8.22
CA THR A 212 23.97 -8.52 -6.94
C THR A 212 24.84 -7.82 -5.89
N GLY A 213 24.65 -8.19 -4.63
CA GLY A 213 25.44 -7.69 -3.50
C GLY A 213 25.34 -6.18 -3.31
N ALA A 214 26.46 -5.56 -2.93
CA ALA A 214 26.52 -4.11 -2.69
C ALA A 214 26.19 -3.27 -3.95
N ALA A 215 26.57 -3.76 -5.14
CA ALA A 215 26.24 -3.09 -6.40
C ALA A 215 24.74 -3.11 -6.69
N PHE A 216 24.05 -4.21 -6.34
CA PHE A 216 22.59 -4.26 -6.37
C PHE A 216 22.00 -3.26 -5.38
N ASP A 217 22.50 -3.22 -4.15
CA ASP A 217 21.93 -2.36 -3.11
C ASP A 217 21.95 -0.88 -3.50
N VAL A 218 23.07 -0.37 -4.02
CA VAL A 218 23.18 1.02 -4.47
C VAL A 218 22.24 1.29 -5.64
N ARG A 219 22.22 0.41 -6.65
CA ARG A 219 21.36 0.59 -7.83
C ARG A 219 19.88 0.53 -7.45
N PHE A 220 19.50 -0.47 -6.67
CA PHE A 220 18.15 -0.68 -6.16
C PHE A 220 17.63 0.57 -5.44
N LEU A 221 18.40 1.10 -4.49
CA LEU A 221 17.98 2.27 -3.73
C LEU A 221 17.82 3.51 -4.62
N ASN A 222 18.73 3.76 -5.57
CA ASN A 222 18.60 4.88 -6.50
C ASN A 222 17.35 4.74 -7.38
N VAL A 223 17.12 3.55 -7.95
CA VAL A 223 15.93 3.25 -8.77
C VAL A 223 14.65 3.43 -7.96
N MET A 224 14.60 2.86 -6.76
CA MET A 224 13.41 2.92 -5.94
C MET A 224 13.17 4.32 -5.39
N VAL A 225 14.19 5.13 -5.09
CA VAL A 225 14.01 6.55 -4.73
C VAL A 225 13.31 7.31 -5.86
N ALA A 226 13.77 7.15 -7.11
CA ALA A 226 13.13 7.79 -8.26
C ALA A 226 11.69 7.29 -8.45
N HIS A 227 11.48 5.98 -8.38
CA HIS A 227 10.14 5.39 -8.51
C HIS A 227 9.17 5.88 -7.41
N GLN A 228 9.62 6.01 -6.15
CA GLN A 228 8.77 6.55 -5.10
C GLN A 228 8.49 8.05 -5.28
N HIS A 229 9.40 8.81 -5.88
CA HIS A 229 9.18 10.22 -6.19
C HIS A 229 8.00 10.39 -7.17
N ASN A 230 7.95 9.57 -8.23
CA ASN A 230 6.85 9.58 -9.19
C ASN A 230 5.50 9.26 -8.51
N ALA A 231 5.47 8.30 -7.58
CA ALA A 231 4.26 8.00 -6.81
C ALA A 231 3.81 9.19 -5.94
N VAL A 232 4.75 9.92 -5.34
CA VAL A 232 4.44 11.14 -4.56
C VAL A 232 3.82 12.21 -5.47
N GLU A 233 4.37 12.42 -6.65
CA GLU A 233 3.85 13.41 -7.60
C GLU A 233 2.42 13.06 -8.07
N MET A 234 2.19 11.81 -8.46
CA MET A 234 0.86 11.32 -8.84
C MET A 234 -0.15 11.43 -7.69
N ALA A 235 0.26 11.05 -6.47
CA ALA A 235 -0.59 11.20 -5.28
C ALA A 235 -0.93 12.66 -5.00
N ARG A 236 0.02 13.59 -5.16
CA ARG A 236 -0.24 15.03 -4.96
C ARG A 236 -1.13 15.62 -6.03
N ALA A 237 -1.11 15.11 -7.26
CA ALA A 237 -2.07 15.49 -8.29
C ALA A 237 -3.49 15.08 -7.89
N GLU A 238 -3.67 13.83 -7.46
CA GLU A 238 -4.95 13.33 -6.97
C GLU A 238 -5.46 14.12 -5.75
N ILE A 239 -4.58 14.48 -4.80
CA ILE A 239 -4.98 15.29 -3.64
C ILE A 239 -5.53 16.67 -4.04
N ARG A 240 -5.03 17.25 -5.14
CA ARG A 240 -5.48 18.56 -5.64
C ARG A 240 -6.76 18.47 -6.47
N ASP A 241 -6.83 17.47 -7.34
CA ASP A 241 -7.79 17.45 -8.45
C ASP A 241 -8.89 16.38 -8.28
N GLY A 242 -8.67 15.40 -7.39
CA GLY A 242 -9.58 14.31 -7.09
C GLY A 242 -10.83 14.75 -6.32
N ARG A 243 -11.91 13.96 -6.44
CA ARG A 243 -13.20 14.28 -5.81
C ARG A 243 -13.70 13.18 -4.89
N HIS A 244 -13.32 11.94 -5.14
CA HIS A 244 -13.79 10.81 -4.35
C HIS A 244 -13.03 10.76 -3.00
N PRO A 245 -13.71 10.93 -1.85
CA PRO A 245 -13.02 11.08 -0.56
C PRO A 245 -12.04 9.95 -0.22
N GLU A 246 -12.41 8.70 -0.51
CA GLU A 246 -11.53 7.56 -0.23
C GLU A 246 -10.32 7.45 -1.18
N VAL A 247 -10.41 8.00 -2.40
CA VAL A 247 -9.29 7.98 -3.36
C VAL A 247 -8.31 9.09 -3.02
N VAL A 248 -8.81 10.28 -2.71
CA VAL A 248 -8.02 11.38 -2.15
C VAL A 248 -7.31 10.93 -0.86
N GLU A 249 -8.00 10.19 0.01
CA GLU A 249 -7.39 9.69 1.24
C GLU A 249 -6.37 8.57 1.00
N LEU A 250 -6.59 7.69 0.00
CA LEU A 250 -5.56 6.77 -0.46
C LEU A 250 -4.31 7.52 -0.95
N ALA A 251 -4.49 8.58 -1.74
CA ALA A 251 -3.40 9.40 -2.24
C ALA A 251 -2.61 10.08 -1.10
N ARG A 252 -3.27 10.60 -0.06
CA ARG A 252 -2.57 11.13 1.13
C ARG A 252 -1.70 10.08 1.83
N ARG A 253 -2.21 8.85 1.98
CA ARG A 253 -1.42 7.75 2.56
C ARG A 253 -0.22 7.38 1.67
N ILE A 254 -0.39 7.41 0.36
CA ILE A 254 0.70 7.17 -0.60
C ILE A 254 1.75 8.29 -0.48
N ASP A 255 1.39 9.57 -0.53
CA ASP A 255 2.35 10.69 -0.37
C ASP A 255 3.18 10.55 0.92
N LEU A 256 2.50 10.32 2.04
CA LEU A 256 3.17 10.16 3.34
C LEU A 256 4.10 8.94 3.36
N SER A 257 3.60 7.77 2.96
CA SER A 257 4.38 6.52 3.03
C SER A 257 5.56 6.52 2.07
N ARG A 258 5.38 7.02 0.84
CA ARG A 258 6.45 7.08 -0.17
C ARG A 258 7.50 8.12 0.19
N SER A 259 7.11 9.27 0.74
CA SER A 259 8.06 10.24 1.29
C SER A 259 8.91 9.65 2.42
N ALA A 260 8.31 8.85 3.32
CA ALA A 260 9.04 8.16 4.38
C ALA A 260 9.99 7.08 3.82
N GLN A 261 9.56 6.31 2.82
CA GLN A 261 10.40 5.31 2.15
C GLN A 261 11.59 5.95 1.44
N ILE A 262 11.40 7.09 0.74
CA ILE A 262 12.50 7.85 0.14
C ILE A 262 13.53 8.22 1.21
N LYS A 263 13.09 8.77 2.34
CA LYS A 263 13.99 9.13 3.45
C LYS A 263 14.75 7.92 3.99
N ALA A 264 14.09 6.78 4.16
CA ALA A 264 14.73 5.55 4.61
C ALA A 264 15.80 5.08 3.61
N MET A 265 15.49 5.06 2.30
CA MET A 265 16.43 4.64 1.26
C MET A 265 17.64 5.58 1.14
N LEU A 266 17.43 6.89 1.28
CA LEU A 266 18.54 7.85 1.32
C LEU A 266 19.44 7.64 2.55
N GLY A 267 18.87 7.28 3.70
CA GLY A 267 19.64 6.88 4.88
C GLY A 267 20.49 5.62 4.63
N GLU A 268 19.92 4.62 3.96
CA GLU A 268 20.64 3.40 3.55
C GLU A 268 21.73 3.68 2.51
N LEU A 269 21.61 4.72 1.67
CA LEU A 269 22.67 5.13 0.72
C LEU A 269 23.85 5.85 1.41
N ALA A 270 23.59 6.48 2.56
CA ALA A 270 24.58 7.22 3.32
C ALA A 270 25.34 6.37 4.37
N SER A 271 24.93 5.11 4.55
CA SER A 271 25.46 4.16 5.53
C SER A 271 26.50 3.24 4.91
#